data_AF-A0A0F9IS58-F1
#
_entry.id   AF-A0A0F9IS58-F1
#
_cell.length_a   1.000
_cell.length_b   1.000
_cell.length_c   1.000
_cell.angle_alpha   90.00
_cell.angle_beta   90.00
_cell.angle_gamma   90.00
#
_symmetry.space_group_name_H-M   'P 1'
#
loop_
_entity.id
_entity.type
_entity.pdbx_description
1 polymer ?
#
loop_
_entity_poly.entity_id
_entity_poly.type
_entity_poly.pdbx_seq_one_letter_code
_entity_poly.pdbx_strand_id
1 'polypeptide(L)'
;FEYELVWPADLDVADVTVASLRMEVSAKQLFGKDRDDGMQVEGDFMRGRGTFDPSLNPNAYPMTDEERFPSSMTVQINGQIAGRVELADDPADHRGVLSWHAQPRDRRLREAGSYGYLVNISLPRSAIEAAAAKRQIELRLEVSDSLPGGLAIYGAQFGRYPLDPSILFALRDAPPSQ
;
A
#
# COMPACT_ATOMS: atom_id res chain seq x y z
N PHE A 1 -6.53 -8.00 -0.52
CA PHE A 1 -5.25 -8.71 -0.37
C PHE A 1 -5.27 -9.51 0.92
N GLU A 2 -4.68 -10.69 0.92
CA GLU A 2 -4.61 -11.59 2.07
C GLU A 2 -3.20 -12.16 2.17
N TYR A 3 -2.64 -12.15 3.38
CA TYR A 3 -1.30 -12.63 3.67
C TYR A 3 -1.33 -13.53 4.89
N GLU A 4 -0.63 -14.66 4.79
CA GLU A 4 -0.41 -15.57 5.91
C GLU A 4 1.02 -15.46 6.39
N LEU A 5 1.19 -15.15 7.68
CA LEU A 5 2.47 -15.02 8.34
C LEU A 5 2.54 -16.05 9.47
N VAL A 6 3.70 -16.66 9.65
CA VAL A 6 3.95 -17.57 10.77
C VAL A 6 4.19 -16.76 12.04
N TRP A 7 3.54 -17.13 13.14
CA TRP A 7 3.85 -16.51 14.43
C TRP A 7 5.29 -16.83 14.84
N PRO A 8 6.11 -15.86 15.29
CA PRO A 8 7.51 -16.10 15.62
C PRO A 8 7.69 -17.19 16.67
N ALA A 9 8.67 -18.08 16.45
CA ALA A 9 8.75 -19.33 17.19
C ALA A 9 8.93 -19.12 18.70
N ASP A 10 9.75 -18.13 19.01
CA ASP A 10 10.34 -17.69 20.26
C ASP A 10 9.61 -16.50 20.91
N LEU A 11 8.51 -16.03 20.31
CA LEU A 11 7.72 -14.93 20.86
C LEU A 11 6.60 -15.46 21.77
N ASP A 12 6.73 -15.23 23.08
CA ASP A 12 5.62 -15.37 24.01
C ASP A 12 4.68 -14.15 23.90
N VAL A 13 3.39 -14.41 23.69
CA VAL A 13 2.36 -13.36 23.64
C VAL A 13 2.18 -12.64 24.98
N ALA A 14 2.58 -13.26 26.08
CA ALA A 14 2.65 -12.59 27.37
C ALA A 14 3.63 -11.41 27.29
N ASP A 15 4.77 -11.55 26.64
CA ASP A 15 5.81 -10.51 26.58
C ASP A 15 5.46 -9.36 25.64
N VAL A 16 4.47 -9.51 24.77
CA VAL A 16 4.01 -8.44 23.88
C VAL A 16 3.22 -7.38 24.67
N THR A 17 3.70 -6.14 24.66
CA THR A 17 2.99 -4.97 25.22
C THR A 17 2.13 -4.27 24.18
N VAL A 18 2.68 -4.06 22.99
CA VAL A 18 2.03 -3.39 21.87
C VAL A 18 2.34 -4.17 20.60
N ALA A 19 1.35 -4.32 19.73
CA ALA A 19 1.54 -4.81 18.38
C ALA A 19 1.00 -3.78 17.39
N SER A 20 1.70 -3.57 16.29
CA SER A 20 1.28 -2.64 15.26
C SER A 20 1.61 -3.13 13.86
N LEU A 21 0.77 -2.80 12.88
CA LEU A 21 1.04 -3.00 11.46
C LEU A 21 1.60 -1.72 10.86
N ARG A 22 2.77 -1.79 10.25
CA ARG A 22 3.43 -0.69 9.56
C ARG A 22 3.65 -1.03 8.09
N MET A 23 3.15 -0.19 7.20
CA MET A 23 3.26 -0.41 5.75
C MET A 23 3.12 0.90 4.97
N GLU A 24 3.65 0.93 3.76
CA GLU A 24 3.37 2.00 2.79
C GLU A 24 2.24 1.56 1.85
N VAL A 25 1.17 2.35 1.79
CA VAL A 25 -0.02 2.06 0.98
C VAL A 25 -0.58 3.34 0.35
N SER A 26 -1.17 3.22 -0.84
CA SER A 26 -1.88 4.32 -1.51
C SER A 26 -3.18 3.83 -2.11
N ALA A 27 -4.06 4.76 -2.47
CA ALA A 27 -5.09 4.43 -3.43
C ALA A 27 -4.42 4.13 -4.79
N LYS A 28 -5.18 3.52 -5.70
CA LYS A 28 -4.70 3.23 -7.05
C LYS A 28 -5.79 3.53 -8.06
N GLN A 29 -5.43 4.25 -9.11
CA GLN A 29 -6.28 4.47 -10.27
C GLN A 29 -6.01 3.41 -11.35
N LEU A 30 -7.06 3.03 -12.08
CA LEU A 30 -6.92 2.34 -13.35
C LEU A 30 -6.72 3.36 -14.48
N PHE A 31 -5.47 3.50 -14.94
CA PHE A 31 -5.11 4.39 -16.04
C PHE A 31 -5.69 3.93 -17.37
N GLY A 32 -5.96 4.89 -18.27
CA GLY A 32 -6.50 4.63 -19.60
C GLY A 32 -5.61 3.71 -20.43
N LYS A 33 -4.28 3.84 -20.36
CA LYS A 33 -3.34 2.93 -21.05
C LYS A 33 -3.41 1.47 -20.59
N ASP A 34 -3.98 1.22 -19.41
CA ASP A 34 -4.06 -0.10 -18.78
C ASP A 34 -5.47 -0.71 -18.91
N ARG A 35 -6.40 -0.03 -19.60
CA ARG A 35 -7.75 -0.54 -19.90
C ARG A 35 -7.74 -1.33 -21.21
N ASP A 36 -8.52 -2.41 -21.24
CA ASP A 36 -8.70 -3.26 -22.43
C ASP A 36 -9.49 -2.58 -23.55
N ASP A 37 -10.11 -1.41 -23.29
CA ASP A 37 -11.04 -0.73 -24.19
C ASP A 37 -10.40 0.03 -25.35
N GLY A 38 -9.08 -0.12 -25.56
CA GLY A 38 -8.42 0.26 -26.82
C GLY A 38 -8.66 1.72 -27.20
N MET A 39 -8.66 2.63 -26.23
CA MET A 39 -8.84 4.05 -26.50
C MET A 39 -7.78 4.53 -27.50
N GLN A 40 -8.23 4.88 -28.70
CA GLN A 40 -7.37 5.46 -29.72
C GLN A 40 -6.91 6.83 -29.27
N VAL A 41 -5.60 7.04 -29.30
CA VAL A 41 -5.00 8.36 -29.14
C VAL A 41 -5.32 9.17 -30.39
N GLU A 42 -6.53 9.73 -30.48
CA GLU A 42 -6.94 10.66 -31.53
C GLU A 42 -6.89 12.09 -31.00
N GLY A 43 -6.08 12.94 -31.62
CA GLY A 43 -6.04 14.36 -31.30
C GLY A 43 -4.83 15.09 -31.86
N ASP A 44 -5.06 16.31 -32.33
CA ASP A 44 -3.99 17.29 -32.53
C ASP A 44 -3.53 17.80 -31.17
N PHE A 45 -2.46 17.20 -30.64
CA PHE A 45 -1.84 17.57 -29.36
C PHE A 45 -1.51 19.06 -29.28
N MET A 46 -1.19 19.68 -30.44
CA MET A 46 -0.84 21.11 -30.52
C MET A 46 -2.05 22.03 -30.40
N ARG A 47 -3.28 21.49 -30.40
CA ARG A 47 -4.54 22.21 -30.22
C ARG A 47 -5.25 21.88 -28.90
N GLY A 48 -4.56 21.23 -27.96
CA GLY A 48 -5.14 20.85 -26.66
C GLY A 48 -6.23 19.78 -26.75
N ARG A 49 -6.33 19.07 -27.88
CA ARG A 49 -7.29 17.98 -28.10
C ARG A 49 -6.67 16.58 -28.00
N GLY A 50 -5.43 16.50 -27.54
CA GLY A 50 -4.57 15.32 -27.59
C GLY A 50 -5.01 14.15 -26.73
N THR A 51 -5.43 14.38 -25.48
CA THR A 51 -5.98 13.34 -24.59
C THR A 51 -6.63 14.03 -23.37
N PHE A 52 -7.95 13.96 -23.21
CA PHE A 52 -8.60 14.40 -21.96
C PHE A 52 -8.11 13.58 -20.74
N ASP A 53 -7.60 12.38 -21.00
CA ASP A 53 -6.96 11.52 -20.00
C ASP A 53 -5.42 11.51 -20.22
N PRO A 54 -4.62 12.14 -19.34
CA PRO A 54 -3.17 12.22 -19.47
C PRO A 54 -2.47 10.85 -19.36
N SER A 55 -3.19 9.82 -18.89
CA SER A 55 -2.67 8.47 -18.71
C SER A 55 -2.81 7.57 -19.94
N LEU A 56 -3.43 8.04 -21.03
CA LEU A 56 -3.62 7.28 -22.26
C LEU A 56 -2.33 7.00 -23.03
N ASN A 57 -1.31 7.84 -22.89
CA ASN A 57 -0.02 7.58 -23.52
C ASN A 57 0.62 6.33 -22.86
N PRO A 58 0.96 5.28 -23.64
CA PRO A 58 1.56 4.05 -23.10
C PRO A 58 2.86 4.28 -22.32
N ASN A 59 3.55 5.39 -22.59
CA ASN A 59 4.77 5.83 -21.92
C ASN A 59 4.55 7.07 -21.03
N ALA A 60 3.36 7.22 -20.44
CA ALA A 60 3.09 8.22 -19.42
C ALA A 60 2.79 7.57 -18.07
N TYR A 61 3.16 8.27 -17.00
CA TYR A 61 2.65 8.04 -15.66
C TYR A 61 2.34 9.42 -15.09
N PRO A 62 1.06 9.83 -15.02
CA PRO A 62 0.69 11.17 -14.56
C PRO A 62 1.28 11.45 -13.19
N MET A 63 1.83 12.65 -13.01
CA MET A 63 2.32 13.10 -11.71
C MET A 63 1.16 13.60 -10.83
N THR A 64 1.37 13.62 -9.53
CA THR A 64 0.42 14.19 -8.56
C THR A 64 0.02 15.61 -8.97
N ASP A 65 -1.29 15.87 -9.01
CA ASP A 65 -1.90 17.14 -9.42
C ASP A 65 -3.11 17.48 -8.53
N GLU A 66 -3.96 18.44 -8.96
CA GLU A 66 -5.16 18.87 -8.22
C GLU A 66 -6.24 17.79 -8.10
N GLU A 67 -6.41 16.94 -9.12
CA GLU A 67 -7.35 15.82 -9.10
C GLU A 67 -6.79 14.65 -8.28
N ARG A 68 -7.60 14.15 -7.35
CA ARG A 68 -7.23 13.05 -6.45
C ARG A 68 -8.10 11.84 -6.68
N PHE A 69 -7.50 10.67 -6.47
CA PHE A 69 -8.16 9.37 -6.61
C PHE A 69 -8.21 8.67 -5.25
N PRO A 70 -9.10 9.08 -4.32
CA PRO A 70 -9.11 8.56 -2.97
C PRO A 70 -9.67 7.12 -2.90
N SER A 71 -9.28 6.40 -1.86
CA SER A 71 -9.81 5.07 -1.51
C SER A 71 -9.90 4.93 0.01
N SER A 72 -10.57 3.89 0.50
CA SER A 72 -10.57 3.53 1.91
C SER A 72 -10.29 2.05 2.08
N MET A 73 -9.47 1.70 3.06
CA MET A 73 -9.06 0.33 3.35
C MET A 73 -9.42 -0.05 4.78
N THR A 74 -9.99 -1.23 4.96
CA THR A 74 -10.16 -1.90 6.25
C THR A 74 -9.04 -2.92 6.44
N VAL A 75 -8.41 -2.89 7.62
CA VAL A 75 -7.38 -3.84 8.03
C VAL A 75 -7.97 -4.82 9.02
N GLN A 76 -7.78 -6.11 8.76
CA GLN A 76 -8.23 -7.19 9.63
C GLN A 76 -7.07 -8.12 9.96
N ILE A 77 -7.04 -8.60 11.21
CA ILE A 77 -6.14 -9.65 11.67
C ILE A 77 -7.00 -10.80 12.17
N ASN A 78 -6.86 -11.99 11.57
CA ASN A 78 -7.60 -13.20 11.95
C ASN A 78 -9.12 -12.95 12.03
N GLY A 79 -9.67 -12.20 11.08
CA GLY A 79 -11.09 -11.81 11.01
C GLY A 79 -11.53 -10.70 11.96
N GLN A 80 -10.64 -10.13 12.78
CA GLN A 80 -10.94 -8.99 13.66
C GLN A 80 -10.48 -7.67 13.02
N ILE A 81 -11.37 -6.67 12.97
CA ILE A 81 -11.04 -5.34 12.45
C ILE A 81 -10.03 -4.66 13.37
N ALA A 82 -8.85 -4.35 12.84
CA ALA A 82 -7.80 -3.60 13.52
C ALA A 82 -7.92 -2.08 13.27
N GLY A 83 -8.40 -1.68 12.09
CA GLY A 83 -8.57 -0.27 11.78
C GLY A 83 -9.14 -0.03 10.38
N ARG A 84 -9.50 1.22 10.12
CA ARG A 84 -9.89 1.73 8.81
C ARG A 84 -8.99 2.91 8.47
N VAL A 85 -8.54 2.99 7.23
CA VAL A 85 -7.61 4.00 6.75
C VAL A 85 -8.13 4.59 5.45
N GLU A 86 -8.31 5.91 5.44
CA GLU A 86 -8.55 6.64 4.21
C GLU A 86 -7.22 6.91 3.52
N LEU A 87 -7.18 6.64 2.22
CA LEU A 87 -6.05 6.83 1.34
C LEU A 87 -6.38 8.01 0.45
N ALA A 88 -5.67 9.12 0.65
CA ALA A 88 -6.06 10.40 0.06
C ALA A 88 -5.95 10.42 -1.47
N ASP A 89 -5.05 9.62 -2.06
CA ASP A 89 -4.70 9.68 -3.47
C ASP A 89 -3.86 8.48 -3.95
N ASP A 90 -3.60 8.41 -5.26
CA ASP A 90 -2.61 7.59 -5.98
C ASP A 90 -1.44 8.47 -6.48
N PRO A 91 -0.53 8.90 -5.59
CA PRO A 91 0.41 9.94 -5.94
C PRO A 91 1.63 9.40 -6.70
N ALA A 92 2.20 10.26 -7.55
CA ALA A 92 3.43 9.98 -8.28
C ALA A 92 4.26 11.25 -8.47
N ASP A 93 5.46 11.30 -7.92
CA ASP A 93 6.41 12.39 -8.12
C ASP A 93 7.83 11.98 -7.69
N HIS A 94 8.71 12.96 -7.44
CA HIS A 94 10.09 12.72 -6.99
C HIS A 94 10.18 12.02 -5.61
N ARG A 95 9.12 12.05 -4.79
CA ARG A 95 9.08 11.40 -3.48
C ARG A 95 9.04 9.87 -3.60
N GLY A 96 8.50 9.34 -4.70
CA GLY A 96 8.57 7.90 -5.05
C GLY A 96 9.94 7.50 -5.61
N VAL A 97 11.01 7.88 -4.92
CA VAL A 97 12.40 7.70 -5.38
C VAL A 97 12.76 6.22 -5.58
N LEU A 98 12.19 5.31 -4.80
CA LEU A 98 12.43 3.88 -4.96
C LEU A 98 11.72 3.35 -6.21
N SER A 99 10.51 3.84 -6.49
CA SER A 99 9.80 3.52 -7.75
C SER A 99 10.55 4.03 -8.99
N TRP A 100 11.18 5.20 -8.91
CA TRP A 100 12.10 5.68 -9.94
C TRP A 100 13.32 4.77 -10.10
N HIS A 101 13.90 4.33 -8.98
CA HIS A 101 15.07 3.46 -8.99
C HIS A 101 14.75 2.07 -9.58
N ALA A 102 13.56 1.54 -9.30
CA ALA A 102 13.11 0.22 -9.72
C ALA A 102 12.66 0.14 -11.19
N GLN A 103 12.72 1.25 -11.94
CA GLN A 103 12.31 1.26 -13.35
C GLN A 103 13.11 0.26 -14.20
N PRO A 104 12.42 -0.59 -14.98
CA PRO A 104 13.08 -1.37 -16.03
C PRO A 104 13.74 -0.44 -17.05
N ARG A 105 14.89 -0.86 -17.60
CA ARG A 105 15.60 -0.13 -18.67
C ARG A 105 15.02 -0.43 -20.06
N ASP A 106 13.70 -0.44 -20.17
CA ASP A 106 12.96 -0.77 -21.40
C ASP A 106 12.48 0.48 -22.18
N ARG A 107 12.90 1.67 -21.72
CA ARG A 107 12.48 2.99 -22.22
C ARG A 107 10.99 3.26 -22.03
N ARG A 108 10.35 2.64 -21.02
CA ARG A 108 8.97 2.90 -20.62
C ARG A 108 8.87 3.37 -19.17
N LEU A 109 7.89 4.22 -18.89
CA LEU A 109 7.51 4.62 -17.53
C LEU A 109 6.50 3.60 -16.96
N ARG A 110 6.94 2.85 -15.95
CA ARG A 110 6.18 1.80 -15.26
C ARG A 110 6.00 2.18 -13.81
N GLU A 111 4.85 2.75 -13.44
CA GLU A 111 4.66 3.19 -12.04
C GLU A 111 5.75 4.16 -11.57
N ALA A 112 6.24 4.98 -12.50
CA ALA A 112 7.40 5.81 -12.28
C ALA A 112 7.08 6.92 -11.26
N GLY A 113 7.82 6.94 -10.16
CA GLY A 113 7.60 7.90 -9.09
C GLY A 113 6.37 7.66 -8.23
N SER A 114 5.62 6.57 -8.42
CA SER A 114 4.48 6.24 -7.56
C SER A 114 4.93 6.01 -6.12
N TYR A 115 4.09 6.38 -5.15
CA TYR A 115 4.37 6.10 -3.74
C TYR A 115 3.10 6.10 -2.91
N GLY A 116 3.22 5.72 -1.64
CA GLY A 116 2.13 5.72 -0.69
C GLY A 116 2.39 6.48 0.60
N TYR A 117 1.40 6.38 1.48
CA TYR A 117 1.43 6.96 2.80
C TYR A 117 1.88 5.90 3.79
N LEU A 118 2.75 6.30 4.71
CA LEU A 118 3.17 5.42 5.79
C LEU A 118 2.02 5.28 6.79
N VAL A 119 1.46 4.08 6.86
CA VAL A 119 0.36 3.73 7.75
C VAL A 119 0.92 2.97 8.93
N ASN A 120 0.45 3.32 10.13
CA ASN A 120 0.74 2.62 11.37
C ASN A 120 -0.57 2.36 12.12
N ILE A 121 -0.93 1.09 12.32
CA ILE A 121 -2.20 0.68 12.91
C ILE A 121 -1.91 -0.16 14.15
N SER A 122 -2.42 0.27 15.29
CA SER A 122 -2.39 -0.52 16.52
C SER A 122 -3.27 -1.77 16.35
N LEU A 123 -2.72 -2.94 16.65
CA LEU A 123 -3.46 -4.20 16.52
C LEU A 123 -4.17 -4.52 17.84
N PRO A 124 -5.46 -4.91 17.81
CA PRO A 124 -6.19 -5.28 19.02
C PRO A 124 -5.51 -6.44 19.75
N ARG A 125 -5.41 -6.34 21.09
CA ARG A 125 -4.83 -7.39 21.93
C ARG A 125 -5.46 -8.77 21.67
N SER A 126 -6.79 -8.81 21.52
CA SER A 126 -7.55 -10.03 21.22
C SER A 126 -7.18 -10.66 19.88
N ALA A 127 -6.81 -9.86 18.88
CA ALA A 127 -6.38 -10.37 17.57
C ALA A 127 -4.99 -11.00 17.66
N ILE A 128 -4.10 -10.41 18.45
CA ILE A 128 -2.75 -10.93 18.70
C ILE A 128 -2.77 -12.22 19.51
N GLU A 129 -3.60 -12.29 20.56
CA GLU A 129 -3.78 -13.51 21.35
C GLU A 129 -4.35 -14.65 20.51
N ALA A 130 -5.33 -14.36 19.66
CA ALA A 130 -5.87 -15.33 18.72
C ALA A 130 -4.81 -15.81 17.70
N ALA A 131 -3.95 -14.91 17.23
CA ALA A 131 -2.87 -15.26 16.31
C ALA A 131 -1.78 -16.11 16.97
N ALA A 132 -1.39 -15.78 18.19
CA ALA A 132 -0.44 -16.57 18.97
C ALA A 132 -0.95 -17.98 19.23
N ALA A 133 -2.23 -18.12 19.62
CA ALA A 133 -2.86 -19.42 19.86
C ALA A 133 -2.92 -20.30 18.60
N LYS A 134 -3.17 -19.69 17.44
CA LYS A 134 -3.16 -20.37 16.13
C LYS A 134 -1.75 -20.57 15.55
N ARG A 135 -0.74 -19.94 16.14
CA ARG A 135 0.63 -19.83 15.60
C ARG A 135 0.70 -19.26 14.18
N GLN A 136 -0.29 -18.44 13.82
CA GLN A 136 -0.47 -17.88 12.48
C GLN A 136 -1.15 -16.52 12.58
N ILE A 137 -0.67 -15.58 11.76
CA ILE A 137 -1.27 -14.25 11.57
C ILE A 137 -1.80 -14.18 10.14
N GLU A 138 -3.11 -14.03 10.02
CA GLU A 138 -3.82 -13.80 8.76
C GLU A 138 -4.12 -12.30 8.66
N LEU A 139 -3.42 -11.62 7.76
CA LEU A 139 -3.62 -10.20 7.48
C LEU A 139 -4.51 -10.05 6.24
N ARG A 140 -5.67 -9.43 6.40
CA ARG A 140 -6.54 -9.06 5.29
C ARG A 140 -6.64 -7.54 5.16
N LEU A 141 -6.38 -7.07 3.94
CA LEU A 141 -6.50 -5.68 3.52
C LEU A 141 -7.60 -5.61 2.47
N GLU A 142 -8.67 -4.88 2.78
CA GLU A 142 -9.88 -4.85 1.98
C GLU A 142 -10.30 -3.42 1.70
N VAL A 143 -10.52 -3.09 0.43
CA VAL A 143 -11.07 -1.79 0.05
C VAL A 143 -12.52 -1.72 0.51
N SER A 144 -12.90 -0.60 1.11
CA SER A 144 -14.26 -0.38 1.58
C SER A 144 -15.22 -0.07 0.43
N ASP A 145 -16.40 -0.71 0.46
CA ASP A 145 -17.48 -0.42 -0.48
C ASP A 145 -17.98 1.02 -0.44
N SER A 146 -17.77 1.75 0.67
CA SER A 146 -18.22 3.14 0.79
C SER A 146 -17.33 4.15 0.07
N LEU A 147 -16.06 3.81 -0.18
CA LEU A 147 -15.14 4.61 -0.96
C LEU A 147 -14.32 3.68 -1.86
N PRO A 148 -14.97 3.11 -2.90
CA PRO A 148 -14.37 2.11 -3.75
C PRO A 148 -13.28 2.78 -4.61
N GLY A 149 -12.06 2.26 -4.50
CA GLY A 149 -10.91 2.67 -5.30
C GLY A 149 -9.92 1.52 -5.41
N GLY A 150 -8.82 1.69 -6.13
CA GLY A 150 -7.75 0.70 -6.09
C GLY A 150 -6.92 0.83 -4.82
N LEU A 151 -6.14 -0.21 -4.52
CA LEU A 151 -5.20 -0.25 -3.41
C LEU A 151 -3.85 -0.73 -3.94
N ALA A 152 -2.80 0.06 -3.70
CA ALA A 152 -1.42 -0.33 -3.93
C ALA A 152 -0.70 -0.53 -2.59
N ILE A 153 0.08 -1.61 -2.51
CA ILE A 153 0.89 -1.96 -1.35
C ILE A 153 2.35 -1.95 -1.82
N TYR A 154 3.18 -1.16 -1.13
CA TYR A 154 4.56 -0.93 -1.50
C TYR A 154 5.48 -1.77 -0.59
N GLY A 155 6.61 -2.24 -1.15
CA GLY A 155 7.64 -3.00 -0.44
C GLY A 155 8.98 -2.27 -0.42
N ALA A 156 9.99 -2.84 0.22
CA ALA A 156 11.23 -2.13 0.54
C ALA A 156 12.04 -1.60 -0.67
N GLN A 157 11.72 -2.04 -1.88
CA GLN A 157 12.38 -1.64 -3.13
C GLN A 157 11.51 -0.76 -4.03
N PHE A 158 10.30 -0.39 -3.61
CA PHE A 158 9.34 0.34 -4.43
C PHE A 158 8.55 1.34 -3.57
N GLY A 159 8.23 2.53 -4.09
CA GLY A 159 7.56 3.60 -3.34
C GLY A 159 8.51 4.67 -2.80
N ARG A 160 8.23 5.16 -1.58
CA ARG A 160 8.97 6.21 -0.89
C ARG A 160 9.79 5.70 0.28
N TYR A 161 9.33 4.66 0.98
CA TYR A 161 9.96 4.16 2.20
C TYR A 161 10.61 2.79 1.95
N PRO A 162 11.88 2.59 2.35
CA PRO A 162 12.56 1.31 2.17
C PRO A 162 12.14 0.31 3.26
N LEU A 163 10.84 -0.02 3.31
CA LEU A 163 10.27 -0.98 4.25
C LEU A 163 9.27 -1.91 3.56
N ASP A 164 9.28 -3.17 3.99
CA ASP A 164 8.21 -4.10 3.67
C ASP A 164 7.06 -3.95 4.68
N PRO A 165 5.81 -4.27 4.29
CA PRO A 165 4.71 -4.40 5.23
C PRO A 165 5.09 -5.31 6.39
N SER A 166 5.05 -4.78 7.61
CA SER A 166 5.64 -5.42 8.78
C SER A 166 4.70 -5.35 9.98
N ILE A 167 4.63 -6.44 10.74
CA ILE A 167 4.03 -6.45 12.08
C ILE A 167 5.14 -6.25 13.11
N LEU A 168 5.02 -5.19 13.89
CA LEU A 168 5.97 -4.79 14.90
C LEU A 168 5.42 -5.15 16.29
N PHE A 169 6.21 -5.87 17.07
CA PHE A 169 5.92 -6.19 18.46
C PHE A 169 6.86 -5.39 19.38
N ALA A 170 6.28 -4.59 20.27
CA ALA A 170 7.01 -4.03 21.39
C ALA A 170 6.94 -5.03 22.55
N LEU A 171 8.09 -5.43 23.07
CA LEU A 171 8.18 -6.39 24.17
C LEU A 171 8.29 -5.65 25.51
N ARG A 172 7.89 -6.31 26.60
CA ARG A 172 8.21 -5.84 27.95
C ARG A 172 9.73 -5.82 28.10
N ASP A 173 10.27 -4.83 28.80
CA ASP A 173 11.67 -4.85 29.18
C ASP A 173 11.93 -6.11 30.01
N ALA A 174 12.90 -6.92 29.59
CA ALA A 174 13.37 -8.02 30.42
C ALA A 174 13.97 -7.43 31.70
N PRO A 175 13.63 -7.92 32.90
CA PRO A 175 14.35 -7.52 34.10
C PRO A 175 15.84 -7.83 33.89
N PRO A 176 16.76 -6.94 34.34
CA PRO A 176 18.19 -7.18 34.19
C PRO A 176 18.53 -8.53 34.83
N SER A 177 19.26 -9.38 34.09
CA SER A 177 19.78 -10.65 34.62
C SER A 177 20.66 -10.36 35.83
N GLN A 178 20.30 -10.94 36.98
CA GLN A 178 21.13 -10.96 38.19
C GLN A 178 22.33 -11.89 38.02
#